data_AF-A0ABD0PC45-F1
#
_entry.id   AF-A0ABD0PC45-F1
#
_cell.length_a   1.000
_cell.length_b   1.000
_cell.length_c   1.000
_cell.angle_alpha   90.00
_cell.angle_beta   90.00
_cell.angle_gamma   90.00
#
_symmetry.space_group_name_H-M   'P 1'
#
loop_
_entity.id
_entity.type
_entity.pdbx_description
1 polymer ?
#
loop_
_entity_poly.entity_id
_entity_poly.type
_entity_poly.pdbx_seq_one_letter_code
_entity_poly.pdbx_strand_id
1 'polypeptide(L)'
;MEEFKVQTAKHPVPNSSPMRMHSEHPKDHAAKRLSSASNGTSDGGAGAKTPVEITALEESFRRFAIHGDTRATGKELNGKNWSKLCKDCGVIDGKSITLTDVDIVFSKV
;
A
#
# COMPACT_ATOMS: atom_id res chain seq x y z
N MET A 1 6.44 -34.29 62.56
CA MET A 1 6.87 -33.05 61.88
C MET A 1 6.22 -33.11 60.51
N GLU A 2 5.15 -32.35 60.32
CA GLU A 2 4.25 -32.48 59.18
C GLU A 2 4.87 -31.85 57.92
N GLU A 3 4.90 -32.63 56.85
CA GLU A 3 5.50 -32.29 55.57
C GLU A 3 4.56 -31.37 54.77
N PHE A 4 4.93 -30.10 54.65
CA PHE A 4 4.21 -29.14 53.79
C PHE A 4 4.64 -29.33 52.33
N LYS A 5 3.77 -29.93 51.53
CA LYS A 5 3.97 -30.15 50.11
C LYS A 5 3.43 -28.96 49.31
N VAL A 6 4.32 -28.13 48.75
CA VAL A 6 3.93 -27.06 47.81
C VAL A 6 3.65 -27.64 46.42
N GLN A 7 2.44 -27.41 45.92
CA GLN A 7 1.96 -27.89 44.62
C GLN A 7 2.19 -26.78 43.59
N THR A 8 3.02 -27.05 42.57
CA THR A 8 3.29 -26.09 41.49
C THR A 8 2.19 -26.17 40.43
N ALA A 9 1.54 -25.03 40.14
CA ALA A 9 0.53 -24.91 39.11
C ALA A 9 1.17 -25.00 37.71
N LYS A 10 0.71 -25.95 36.89
CA LYS A 10 1.10 -26.07 35.47
C LYS A 10 0.21 -25.17 34.61
N HIS A 11 0.77 -24.13 34.01
CA HIS A 11 0.14 -23.39 32.92
C HIS A 11 0.40 -24.10 31.57
N PRO A 12 -0.60 -24.24 30.67
CA PRO A 12 -0.37 -24.71 29.30
C PRO A 12 0.18 -23.57 28.45
N VAL A 13 1.31 -23.80 27.76
CA VAL A 13 1.86 -22.91 26.72
C VAL A 13 1.50 -23.43 25.32
N PRO A 14 1.29 -22.53 24.33
CA PRO A 14 0.57 -22.83 23.09
C PRO A 14 1.39 -23.58 22.03
N ASN A 15 0.63 -24.21 21.13
CA ASN A 15 1.00 -25.03 19.97
C ASN A 15 2.18 -24.47 19.14
N SER A 16 3.28 -25.23 19.06
CA SER A 16 4.39 -25.02 18.14
C SER A 16 4.13 -25.75 16.82
N SER A 17 4.19 -25.04 15.69
CA SER A 17 4.22 -25.64 14.34
C SER A 17 5.61 -25.45 13.72
N PRO A 18 6.13 -26.46 12.98
CA PRO A 18 7.56 -26.57 12.64
C PRO A 18 8.01 -25.63 11.50
N MET A 19 9.25 -25.14 11.63
CA MET A 19 9.98 -24.39 10.61
C MET A 19 10.30 -25.28 9.39
N ARG A 20 10.11 -24.76 8.16
CA ARG A 20 10.54 -25.42 6.92
C ARG A 20 11.78 -24.72 6.35
N MET A 21 12.79 -25.53 6.05
CA MET A 21 14.18 -25.18 5.71
C MET A 21 14.38 -24.90 4.21
N HIS A 22 15.43 -24.12 3.92
CA HIS A 22 15.93 -23.59 2.65
C HIS A 22 16.18 -24.65 1.56
N SER A 23 15.89 -24.33 0.28
CA SER A 23 16.49 -25.02 -0.89
C SER A 23 16.54 -24.08 -2.11
N GLU A 24 17.65 -24.14 -2.84
CA GLU A 24 18.11 -23.18 -3.85
C GLU A 24 17.90 -23.72 -5.29
N HIS A 25 17.54 -22.81 -6.23
CA HIS A 25 17.64 -22.85 -7.72
C HIS A 25 16.77 -23.86 -8.55
N PRO A 26 16.47 -23.63 -9.87
CA PRO A 26 17.03 -22.68 -10.85
C PRO A 26 16.01 -21.82 -11.66
N LYS A 27 16.54 -20.88 -12.47
CA LYS A 27 15.82 -19.98 -13.39
C LYS A 27 15.22 -20.75 -14.58
N ASP A 28 13.96 -20.47 -14.94
CA ASP A 28 13.54 -20.50 -16.34
C ASP A 28 12.40 -19.52 -16.64
N HIS A 29 12.46 -18.96 -17.84
CA HIS A 29 11.82 -17.76 -18.32
C HIS A 29 10.58 -18.14 -19.14
N ALA A 30 9.38 -17.88 -18.62
CA ALA A 30 8.17 -17.95 -19.43
C ALA A 30 7.26 -16.77 -19.11
N ALA A 31 7.41 -15.74 -19.94
CA ALA A 31 6.60 -14.54 -19.97
C ALA A 31 5.09 -14.86 -19.94
N LYS A 32 4.45 -14.65 -18.79
CA LYS A 32 3.01 -14.42 -18.76
C LYS A 32 2.80 -12.93 -18.95
N ARG A 33 2.70 -12.59 -20.25
CA ARG A 33 2.33 -11.28 -20.80
C ARG A 33 1.19 -10.69 -19.99
N LEU A 34 1.50 -9.73 -19.12
CA LEU A 34 0.50 -8.85 -18.54
C LEU A 34 -0.02 -8.01 -19.71
N SER A 35 -1.26 -8.26 -20.13
CA SER A 35 -1.95 -7.36 -21.06
C SER A 35 -2.23 -6.06 -20.32
N SER A 36 -1.22 -5.18 -20.30
CA SER A 36 -1.44 -3.76 -20.11
C SER A 36 -2.17 -3.29 -21.36
N ALA A 37 -3.49 -3.12 -21.28
CA ALA A 37 -4.22 -2.36 -22.27
C ALA A 37 -3.73 -0.91 -22.14
N SER A 38 -2.66 -0.60 -22.85
CA SER A 38 -2.21 0.76 -23.08
C SER A 38 -3.26 1.45 -23.94
N ASN A 39 -4.17 2.20 -23.32
CA ASN A 39 -4.95 3.20 -24.03
C ASN A 39 -4.02 4.38 -24.34
N GLY A 40 -3.29 4.24 -25.44
CA GLY A 40 -2.71 5.39 -26.13
C GLY A 40 -3.84 6.23 -26.69
N THR A 41 -3.91 7.48 -26.28
CA THR A 41 -4.58 8.53 -27.04
C THR A 41 -3.56 9.64 -27.24
N SER A 42 -3.15 9.77 -28.50
CA SER A 42 -2.63 10.99 -29.13
C SER A 42 -3.53 12.19 -28.75
N ASP A 43 -3.14 13.45 -28.83
CA ASP A 43 -2.36 14.14 -29.84
C ASP A 43 -1.94 15.51 -29.27
N GLY A 44 -0.85 16.08 -29.79
CA GLY A 44 -0.42 17.42 -29.44
C GLY A 44 -1.44 18.47 -29.89
N GLY A 45 -1.91 19.30 -28.96
CA GLY A 45 -2.82 20.40 -29.25
C GLY A 45 -2.35 21.69 -28.58
N ALA A 46 -1.87 22.61 -29.41
CA ALA A 46 -1.42 23.93 -29.01
C ALA A 46 -2.51 24.78 -28.34
N GLY A 47 -2.12 25.49 -27.29
CA GLY A 47 -2.62 26.81 -26.88
C GLY A 47 -4.12 27.09 -27.02
N ALA A 48 -4.89 26.80 -25.98
CA ALA A 48 -6.12 27.51 -25.68
C ALA A 48 -6.25 27.71 -24.17
N LYS A 49 -6.59 28.93 -23.79
CA LYS A 49 -6.76 29.39 -22.40
C LYS A 49 -8.18 28.99 -21.97
N THR A 50 -8.33 27.91 -21.18
CA THR A 50 -9.62 27.34 -20.73
C THR A 50 -9.60 27.00 -19.22
N PRO A 51 -10.78 26.88 -18.55
CA PRO A 51 -10.88 26.79 -17.09
C PRO A 51 -10.07 25.62 -16.56
N VAL A 52 -9.06 25.90 -15.73
CA VAL A 52 -8.13 24.97 -15.05
C VAL A 52 -8.42 23.51 -15.39
N GLU A 53 -7.88 23.07 -16.53
CA GLU A 53 -7.99 21.69 -17.00
C GLU A 53 -7.62 20.78 -15.83
N ILE A 54 -8.56 19.96 -15.37
CA ILE A 54 -8.33 18.96 -14.34
C ILE A 54 -7.18 18.10 -14.85
N THR A 55 -5.99 18.33 -14.29
CA THR A 55 -4.79 17.64 -14.73
C THR A 55 -4.92 16.15 -14.42
N ALA A 56 -4.20 15.29 -15.13
CA ALA A 56 -4.17 13.86 -14.84
C ALA A 56 -3.82 13.55 -13.36
N LEU A 57 -3.08 14.46 -12.71
CA LEU A 57 -2.79 14.40 -11.29
C LEU A 57 -4.05 14.63 -10.43
N GLU A 58 -4.82 15.67 -10.73
CA GLU A 58 -6.06 15.96 -10.02
C GLU A 58 -7.11 14.85 -10.23
N GLU A 59 -7.16 14.27 -11.43
CA GLU A 59 -8.03 13.10 -11.67
C GLU A 59 -7.60 11.90 -10.82
N SER A 60 -6.29 11.62 -10.75
CA SER A 60 -5.74 10.57 -9.90
C SER A 60 -6.08 10.80 -8.43
N PHE A 61 -5.90 12.04 -7.95
CA PHE A 61 -6.29 12.42 -6.59
C PHE A 61 -7.76 12.11 -6.31
N ARG A 62 -8.68 12.53 -7.19
CA ARG A 62 -10.12 12.28 -7.03
C ARG A 62 -10.46 10.80 -6.99
N ARG A 63 -9.80 9.99 -7.82
CA ARG A 63 -9.96 8.51 -7.84
C ARG A 63 -9.56 7.89 -6.50
N PHE A 64 -8.46 8.34 -5.90
CA PHE A 64 -8.04 7.88 -4.57
C PHE A 64 -8.91 8.46 -3.44
N ALA A 65 -9.38 9.70 -3.58
CA ALA A 65 -10.22 10.36 -2.58
C ALA A 65 -11.53 9.62 -2.30
N ILE A 66 -12.16 9.04 -3.33
CA ILE A 66 -13.39 8.24 -3.19
C ILE A 66 -13.14 6.73 -3.01
N HIS A 67 -11.88 6.31 -2.96
CA HIS A 67 -11.56 4.89 -2.96
C HIS A 67 -12.09 4.19 -1.71
N GLY A 68 -12.98 3.21 -1.93
CA GLY A 68 -13.63 2.44 -0.85
C GLY A 68 -14.73 3.19 -0.10
N ASP A 69 -15.05 4.44 -0.48
CA ASP A 69 -16.19 5.20 0.04
C ASP A 69 -16.96 5.86 -1.10
N THR A 70 -18.02 5.19 -1.54
CA THR A 70 -18.87 5.65 -2.64
C THR A 70 -19.68 6.90 -2.32
N ARG A 71 -19.69 7.36 -1.05
CA ARG A 71 -20.38 8.58 -0.63
C ARG A 71 -19.43 9.78 -0.56
N ALA A 72 -18.12 9.55 -0.66
CA ALA A 72 -17.14 10.64 -0.66
C ALA A 72 -17.27 11.49 -1.92
N THR A 73 -17.03 12.80 -1.77
CA THR A 73 -17.21 13.78 -2.86
C THR A 73 -15.98 13.92 -3.77
N GLY A 74 -14.86 13.30 -3.41
CA GLY A 74 -13.59 13.42 -4.11
C GLY A 74 -12.83 14.71 -3.86
N LYS A 75 -13.30 15.56 -2.93
CA LYS A 75 -12.68 16.85 -2.59
C LYS A 75 -11.54 16.74 -1.57
N GLU A 76 -11.60 15.74 -0.70
CA GLU A 76 -10.63 15.52 0.37
C GLU A 76 -10.08 14.09 0.30
N LEU A 77 -8.82 13.92 0.68
CA LEU A 77 -8.14 12.64 0.71
C LEU A 77 -7.80 12.30 2.15
N ASN A 78 -8.29 11.16 2.64
CA ASN A 78 -7.97 10.68 3.99
C ASN A 78 -6.59 10.00 4.04
N GLY A 79 -6.04 9.85 5.24
CA GLY A 79 -4.70 9.28 5.46
C GLY A 79 -4.54 7.87 4.89
N LYS A 80 -5.55 7.00 5.05
CA LYS A 80 -5.50 5.62 4.50
C LYS A 80 -5.35 5.63 2.98
N ASN A 81 -6.09 6.50 2.29
CA ASN A 81 -6.05 6.62 0.84
C ASN A 81 -4.80 7.37 0.35
N TRP A 82 -4.27 8.32 1.12
CA TRP A 82 -2.96 8.93 0.90
C TRP A 82 -1.82 7.91 0.93
N SER A 83 -1.71 7.13 2.02
CA SER A 83 -0.66 6.11 2.11
C SER A 83 -0.80 5.04 1.02
N LYS A 84 -2.03 4.79 0.51
CA LYS A 84 -2.26 3.94 -0.67
C LYS A 84 -1.75 4.57 -1.95
N LEU A 85 -2.06 5.84 -2.22
CA LEU A 85 -1.56 6.58 -3.39
C LEU A 85 -0.03 6.54 -3.43
N CYS A 86 0.65 6.80 -2.32
CA CYS A 86 2.11 6.76 -2.25
C CYS A 86 2.69 5.38 -2.56
N LYS A 87 2.00 4.30 -2.18
CA LYS A 87 2.42 2.91 -2.50
C LYS A 87 2.18 2.58 -3.97
N ASP A 88 0.97 2.84 -4.45
CA ASP A 88 0.55 2.48 -5.81
C ASP A 88 1.30 3.27 -6.88
N CYS A 89 1.67 4.51 -6.59
CA CYS A 89 2.46 5.36 -7.49
C CYS A 89 3.99 5.20 -7.32
N GLY A 90 4.44 4.30 -6.44
CA GLY A 90 5.88 4.06 -6.22
C GLY A 90 6.63 5.23 -5.57
N VAL A 91 5.95 6.09 -4.81
CA VAL A 91 6.57 7.17 -4.02
C VAL A 91 7.40 6.59 -2.88
N ILE A 92 6.92 5.52 -2.26
CA ILE A 92 7.65 4.80 -1.20
C ILE A 92 8.60 3.82 -1.87
N ASP A 93 9.89 4.11 -1.80
CA ASP A 93 10.96 3.29 -2.37
C ASP A 93 11.51 2.23 -1.40
N GLY A 94 11.12 2.31 -0.12
CA GLY A 94 11.60 1.42 0.94
C GLY A 94 13.08 1.63 1.32
N LYS A 95 13.70 2.72 0.86
CA LYS A 95 15.10 3.06 1.12
C LYS A 95 15.24 4.45 1.73
N SER A 96 14.75 5.45 1.01
CA SER A 96 14.86 6.87 1.37
C SER A 96 13.52 7.46 1.80
N ILE A 97 12.42 6.96 1.24
CA ILE A 97 11.07 7.36 1.56
C ILE A 97 10.36 6.16 2.17
N THR A 98 10.01 6.27 3.44
CA THR A 98 9.32 5.24 4.21
C THR A 98 7.83 5.56 4.37
N LEU A 99 7.06 4.55 4.81
CA LEU A 99 5.65 4.75 5.19
C LEU A 99 5.52 5.80 6.30
N THR A 100 6.43 5.78 7.27
CA THR A 100 6.46 6.77 8.35
C THR A 100 6.65 8.18 7.82
N ASP A 101 7.52 8.37 6.83
CA ASP A 101 7.77 9.71 6.26
C ASP A 101 6.50 10.27 5.59
N VAL A 102 5.79 9.45 4.80
CA VAL A 102 4.58 9.91 4.13
C VAL A 102 3.43 10.17 5.11
N ASP A 103 3.34 9.40 6.20
CA ASP A 103 2.33 9.61 7.24
C ASP A 103 2.62 10.89 8.05
N ILE A 104 3.90 11.21 8.31
CA ILE A 104 4.32 12.47 8.92
C ILE A 104 3.97 13.65 8.01
N VAL A 105 4.25 13.56 6.70
CA VAL A 105 3.90 14.62 5.74
C VAL A 105 2.40 14.88 5.77
N PHE A 106 1.59 13.83 5.72
CA PHE A 106 0.13 13.97 5.73
C PHE A 106 -0.39 14.65 7.01
N SER A 107 0.23 14.38 8.15
CA SER A 107 -0.18 14.96 9.44
C SER A 107 0.23 16.43 9.61
N LYS A 108 1.14 16.94 8.75
CA LYS A 108 1.68 18.30 8.84
C LYS A 108 1.00 19.30 7.91
N VAL A 109 0.34 18.81 6.87
CA VAL A 109 -0.42 19.63 5.89
C VAL A 109 -1.76 20.01 6.51
#